data_AF-A0A925JKD5-F1
#
_entry.id   AF-A0A925JKD5-F1
#
_cell.length_a   1.000
_cell.length_b   1.000
_cell.length_c   1.000
_cell.angle_alpha   90.00
_cell.angle_beta   90.00
_cell.angle_gamma   90.00
#
_symmetry.space_group_name_H-M   'P 1'
#
loop_
_entity.id
_entity.type
_entity.pdbx_description
1 polymer ?
#
loop_
_entity_poly.entity_id
_entity_poly.type
_entity_poly.pdbx_seq_one_letter_code
_entity_poly.pdbx_strand_id
1 'polypeptide(L)'
;MPKTAKLDPEMQAFAADVLESIRQAKRGEGKVPRVTLSAAAEARAKVGMSQSQFAALMGVSVRTLKNWEQGRTQPSGAAKTLLRIAAQNPDVVRMAA
;
A
#
# COMPACT_ATOMS: atom_id res chain seq x y z
N MET A 1 19.30 -17.98 38.02
CA MET A 1 17.96 -17.60 37.52
C MET A 1 18.01 -16.12 37.16
N PRO A 2 17.89 -15.70 35.89
CA PRO A 2 17.86 -14.29 35.57
C PRO A 2 16.59 -13.68 36.20
N LYS A 3 16.77 -12.62 36.99
CA LYS A 3 15.66 -11.87 37.58
C LYS A 3 14.84 -11.28 36.43
N THR A 4 13.57 -11.63 36.35
CA THR A 4 12.59 -10.89 35.54
C THR A 4 12.60 -9.45 36.02
N ALA A 5 13.30 -8.57 35.30
CA ALA A 5 13.19 -7.14 35.53
C ALA A 5 11.71 -6.80 35.32
N LYS A 6 11.05 -6.32 36.37
CA LYS A 6 9.68 -5.82 36.25
C LYS A 6 9.72 -4.74 35.18
N LEU A 7 8.89 -4.88 34.14
CA LEU A 7 8.64 -3.81 33.19
C LEU A 7 8.35 -2.55 33.99
N ASP A 8 9.02 -1.44 33.66
CA ASP A 8 8.74 -0.18 34.32
C ASP A 8 7.27 0.26 34.08
N PRO A 9 6.76 1.22 34.89
CA PRO A 9 5.36 1.63 34.77
C PRO A 9 4.98 2.15 33.38
N GLU A 10 5.91 2.71 32.63
CA GLU A 10 5.69 3.25 31.28
C GLU A 10 5.46 2.11 30.27
N MET A 11 6.31 1.08 30.29
CA MET A 11 6.13 -0.10 29.44
C MET A 11 4.84 -0.86 29.75
N GLN A 12 4.40 -0.89 31.02
CA GLN A 12 3.12 -1.50 31.41
C GLN A 12 1.93 -0.71 30.85
N ALA A 13 1.98 0.63 30.91
CA ALA A 13 0.95 1.49 30.36
C ALA A 13 0.84 1.34 28.84
N PHE A 14 1.99 1.31 28.12
CA PHE A 14 2.01 1.07 26.68
C PHE A 14 1.44 -0.31 26.31
N ALA A 15 1.82 -1.36 27.03
CA ALA A 15 1.30 -2.70 26.78
C ALA A 15 -0.23 -2.77 26.99
N ALA A 16 -0.74 -2.09 28.01
CA ALA A 16 -2.19 -2.00 28.26
C ALA A 16 -2.92 -1.26 27.12
N ASP A 17 -2.35 -0.15 26.63
CA ASP A 17 -2.90 0.63 25.51
C ASP A 17 -2.94 -0.16 24.20
N VAL A 18 -1.87 -0.90 23.88
CA VAL A 18 -1.81 -1.79 22.71
C VAL A 18 -2.86 -2.89 22.79
N LEU A 19 -2.98 -3.55 23.96
CA LEU A 19 -3.97 -4.60 24.16
C LEU A 19 -5.40 -4.07 24.00
N GLU A 20 -5.68 -2.87 24.51
CA GLU A 20 -7.00 -2.27 24.38
C GLU A 20 -7.30 -1.88 22.93
N SER A 21 -6.33 -1.31 22.21
CA SER A 21 -6.44 -1.00 20.78
C SER A 21 -6.76 -2.24 19.93
N ILE A 22 -6.16 -3.40 20.24
CA ILE A 22 -6.46 -4.67 19.57
C ILE A 22 -7.89 -5.14 19.88
N ARG A 23 -8.35 -5.01 21.13
CA ARG A 23 -9.72 -5.38 21.52
C ARG A 23 -10.76 -4.50 20.83
N GLN A 24 -10.52 -3.20 20.77
CA GLN A 24 -11.35 -2.25 20.02
C GLN A 24 -11.44 -2.66 18.54
N ALA A 25 -10.31 -2.91 17.89
CA ALA A 25 -10.29 -3.38 16.50
C ALA A 25 -11.06 -4.69 16.30
N LYS A 26 -10.96 -5.66 17.22
CA LYS A 26 -11.74 -6.90 17.18
C LYS A 26 -13.24 -6.68 17.33
N ARG A 27 -13.67 -5.63 18.04
CA ARG A 27 -15.08 -5.19 18.14
C ARG A 27 -15.54 -4.37 16.94
N GLY A 28 -14.67 -4.12 15.95
CA GLY A 28 -14.96 -3.24 14.83
C GLY A 28 -14.97 -1.74 15.21
N GLU A 29 -14.45 -1.41 16.39
CA GLU A 29 -14.28 -0.04 16.85
C GLU A 29 -12.99 0.56 16.29
N GLY A 30 -13.01 1.86 16.02
CA GLY A 30 -11.88 2.60 15.47
C GLY A 30 -12.19 3.23 14.12
N LYS A 31 -11.41 4.26 13.76
CA LYS A 31 -11.52 4.89 12.44
C LYS A 31 -10.91 3.93 11.41
N VAL A 32 -11.71 3.44 10.47
CA VAL A 32 -11.19 2.77 9.28
C VAL A 32 -10.87 3.86 8.25
N PRO A 33 -9.59 4.26 8.07
CA PRO A 33 -9.25 5.22 7.04
C PRO A 33 -9.55 4.63 5.67
N ARG A 34 -10.47 5.24 4.93
CA ARG A 34 -10.66 4.94 3.51
C ARG A 34 -9.51 5.60 2.75
N VAL A 35 -8.48 4.83 2.45
CA VAL A 35 -7.37 5.28 1.61
C VAL A 35 -7.80 5.15 0.16
N THR A 36 -8.02 6.28 -0.51
CA THR A 36 -8.25 6.30 -1.95
C THR A 36 -6.93 6.02 -2.67
N LEU A 37 -6.85 4.90 -3.39
CA LEU A 37 -5.68 4.60 -4.21
C LEU A 37 -5.65 5.52 -5.44
N SER A 38 -4.45 5.93 -5.84
CA SER A 38 -4.26 6.56 -7.15
C SER A 38 -4.48 5.53 -8.26
N ALA A 39 -4.84 5.99 -9.46
CA ALA A 39 -5.04 5.12 -10.61
C ALA A 39 -3.80 4.24 -10.92
N ALA A 40 -2.60 4.76 -10.66
CA ALA A 40 -1.35 4.00 -10.83
C ALA A 40 -1.22 2.87 -9.81
N ALA A 41 -1.49 3.15 -8.54
CA ALA A 41 -1.41 2.16 -7.46
C ALA A 41 -2.49 1.07 -7.62
N GLU A 42 -3.70 1.47 -8.00
CA GLU A 42 -4.79 0.54 -8.27
C GLU A 42 -4.47 -0.39 -9.45
N ALA A 43 -4.01 0.17 -10.58
CA ALA A 43 -3.64 -0.61 -11.75
C ALA A 43 -2.54 -1.65 -11.43
N ARG A 44 -1.45 -1.22 -10.77
CA ARG A 44 -0.38 -2.14 -10.38
C ARG A 44 -0.87 -3.24 -9.43
N ALA A 45 -1.67 -2.87 -8.43
CA ALA A 45 -2.20 -3.82 -7.46
C ALA A 45 -3.07 -4.90 -8.13
N LYS A 46 -3.93 -4.51 -9.09
CA LYS A 46 -4.77 -5.45 -9.85
C LYS A 46 -3.95 -6.38 -10.77
N VAL A 47 -2.89 -5.85 -11.37
CA VAL A 47 -1.97 -6.67 -12.18
C VAL A 47 -1.15 -7.62 -11.29
N GLY A 48 -0.87 -7.24 -10.03
CA GLY A 48 -0.16 -8.10 -9.08
C GLY A 48 1.37 -8.03 -9.21
N MET A 49 1.90 -6.92 -9.72
CA MET A 49 3.33 -6.74 -9.96
C MET A 49 4.01 -5.90 -8.87
N SER A 50 5.31 -6.12 -8.69
CA SER A 50 6.18 -5.20 -7.95
C SER A 50 6.28 -3.85 -8.67
N GLN A 51 6.67 -2.80 -7.94
CA GLN A 51 6.87 -1.48 -8.54
C GLN A 51 7.93 -1.48 -9.65
N SER A 52 8.99 -2.28 -9.52
CA SER A 52 10.04 -2.38 -10.54
C SER A 52 9.54 -3.03 -11.82
N GLN A 53 8.85 -4.17 -11.71
CA GLN A 53 8.25 -4.86 -12.86
C GLN A 53 7.24 -3.98 -13.59
N PHE A 54 6.33 -3.35 -12.84
CA PHE A 54 5.30 -2.51 -13.44
C PHE A 54 5.89 -1.24 -14.06
N ALA A 55 6.92 -0.65 -13.46
CA ALA A 55 7.60 0.50 -14.05
C ALA A 55 8.31 0.14 -15.37
N ALA A 56 8.97 -1.02 -15.41
CA ALA A 56 9.60 -1.53 -16.62
C ALA A 56 8.57 -1.75 -17.75
N LEU A 57 7.44 -2.39 -17.43
CA LEU A 57 6.33 -2.61 -18.37
C LEU A 57 5.75 -1.29 -18.91
N MET A 58 5.64 -0.28 -18.06
CA MET A 58 5.15 1.05 -18.44
C MET A 58 6.20 1.92 -19.13
N GLY A 59 7.45 1.44 -19.27
CA GLY A 59 8.54 2.18 -19.90
C GLY A 59 8.98 3.43 -19.11
N VAL A 60 8.85 3.41 -17.79
CA VAL A 60 9.21 4.55 -16.91
C VAL A 60 10.13 4.14 -15.78
N SER A 61 10.79 5.10 -15.15
CA SER A 61 11.59 4.82 -13.94
C SER A 61 10.69 4.44 -12.75
N VAL A 62 11.21 3.62 -11.84
CA VAL A 62 10.54 3.29 -10.56
C VAL A 62 10.21 4.57 -9.76
N ARG A 63 11.08 5.59 -9.83
CA ARG A 63 10.84 6.90 -9.21
C ARG A 63 9.60 7.59 -9.80
N THR A 64 9.44 7.55 -11.12
CA THR A 64 8.28 8.11 -11.81
C THR A 64 7.00 7.40 -11.36
N LEU A 65 7.00 6.06 -11.35
CA LEU A 65 5.85 5.28 -10.87
C LEU A 65 5.51 5.61 -9.42
N LYS A 66 6.50 5.65 -8.51
CA LYS A 66 6.30 6.04 -7.10
C LYS A 66 5.67 7.42 -6.95
N ASN A 67 6.12 8.39 -7.74
CA ASN A 67 5.56 9.74 -7.72
C ASN A 67 4.09 9.76 -8.17
N TRP A 68 3.72 8.94 -9.16
CA TRP A 68 2.32 8.78 -9.56
C TRP A 68 1.50 8.07 -8.48
N GLU A 69 2.03 7.01 -7.89
CA GLU A 69 1.34 6.23 -6.86
C GLU A 69 1.03 7.09 -5.62
N GLN A 70 1.96 7.97 -5.25
CA GLN A 70 1.85 8.92 -4.14
C GLN A 70 1.11 10.22 -4.51
N GLY A 71 0.71 10.41 -5.77
CA GLY A 71 0.02 11.61 -6.23
C GLY A 71 0.88 12.88 -6.30
N ARG A 72 2.21 12.76 -6.26
CA ARG A 72 3.15 13.91 -6.36
C ARG A 72 3.21 14.49 -7.77
N THR A 73 3.02 13.65 -8.78
CA THR A 73 2.94 14.05 -10.19
C THR A 73 1.83 13.29 -10.88
N GLN A 74 1.35 13.83 -12.00
CA GLN A 74 0.30 13.21 -12.78
C GLN A 74 0.88 12.46 -14.00
N PRO A 75 0.37 11.27 -14.35
CA PRO A 75 0.78 10.61 -15.59
C PRO A 75 0.34 11.41 -16.82
N SER A 76 1.06 11.23 -17.93
CA SER A 76 0.67 11.77 -19.24
C SER A 76 -0.68 11.17 -19.70
N GLY A 77 -1.30 11.78 -20.72
CA GLY A 77 -2.56 11.27 -21.29
C GLY A 77 -2.47 9.80 -21.73
N ALA A 78 -1.39 9.45 -22.45
CA ALA A 78 -1.14 8.07 -22.88
C ALA A 78 -0.94 7.13 -21.68
N ALA A 79 -0.16 7.54 -20.68
CA ALA A 79 0.05 6.74 -19.47
C ALA A 79 -1.26 6.51 -18.71
N LYS A 80 -2.14 7.52 -18.59
CA LYS A 80 -3.47 7.35 -17.98
C LYS A 80 -4.31 6.30 -18.71
N THR A 81 -4.26 6.26 -20.04
CA THR A 81 -4.96 5.24 -20.83
C THR A 81 -4.41 3.85 -20.56
N LEU A 82 -3.08 3.69 -20.54
CA LEU A 82 -2.44 2.42 -20.23
C LEU A 82 -2.76 1.93 -18.82
N LEU A 83 -2.74 2.83 -17.82
CA LEU A 83 -3.14 2.50 -16.45
C LEU A 83 -4.60 2.02 -16.37
N ARG A 84 -5.50 2.63 -17.14
CA ARG A 84 -6.89 2.19 -17.23
C ARG A 84 -7.01 0.79 -17.83
N ILE A 85 -6.27 0.52 -18.92
CA ILE A 85 -6.24 -0.81 -19.54
C ILE A 85 -5.72 -1.85 -18.56
N ALA A 86 -4.62 -1.55 -17.84
CA ALA A 86 -4.06 -2.42 -16.82
C ALA A 86 -5.02 -2.70 -15.66
N ALA A 87 -5.79 -1.69 -15.24
CA ALA A 87 -6.81 -1.86 -14.19
C ALA A 87 -8.05 -2.64 -14.65
N GLN A 88 -8.37 -2.65 -15.95
CA GLN A 88 -9.55 -3.34 -16.50
C GLN A 88 -9.24 -4.75 -16.99
N ASN A 89 -8.04 -4.96 -17.54
CA ASN A 89 -7.63 -6.20 -18.20
C ASN A 89 -6.26 -6.67 -17.66
N PRO A 90 -6.16 -6.99 -16.36
CA PRO A 90 -4.88 -7.31 -15.75
C PRO A 90 -4.20 -8.54 -16.36
N ASP A 91 -4.98 -9.53 -16.82
CA ASP A 91 -4.44 -10.75 -17.42
C ASP A 91 -3.71 -10.47 -18.75
N VAL A 92 -4.28 -9.61 -19.60
CA VAL A 92 -3.66 -9.19 -20.87
C VAL A 92 -2.33 -8.49 -20.61
N VAL A 93 -2.28 -7.66 -19.57
CA VAL A 93 -1.07 -6.94 -19.18
C VAL A 93 0.00 -7.88 -18.61
N ARG A 94 -0.39 -8.93 -17.88
CA ARG A 94 0.56 -9.97 -17.44
C ARG A 94 1.15 -10.78 -18.59
N MET A 95 0.37 -11.02 -19.65
CA MET A 95 0.85 -11.75 -20.84
C MET A 95 1.86 -10.93 -21.67
N ALA A 96 1.76 -9.61 -21.64
CA ALA A 96 2.62 -8.71 -22.40
C ALA A 96 3.94 -8.33 -21.66
N ALA A 97 4.10 -8.79 -20.41
CA ALA A 97 5.21 -8.43 -19.52
C ALA A 97 6.36 -9.44 -19.53
#